data_AF-A0A8H2W1V2-F1
#
_entry.id   AF-A0A8H2W1V2-F1
#
_cell.length_a   1.000
_cell.length_b   1.000
_cell.length_c   1.000
_cell.angle_alpha   90.00
_cell.angle_beta   90.00
_cell.angle_gamma   90.00
#
_symmetry.space_group_name_H-M   'P 1'
#
loop_
_entity.id
_entity.type
_entity.pdbx_description
1 polymer ?
#
loop_
_entity_poly.entity_id
_entity_poly.type
_entity_poly.pdbx_seq_one_letter_code
_entity_poly.pdbx_strand_id
1 'polypeptide(L)'
;MKSIADIVKFNKLNAKVALPAEHSGQQLLARALEDKMSEEKYAEGVSLVREAAKTNRIDKTIHQFGLDVIVGPMDGRIPTIAAAAGYPVGTVPLGYSQTNGRPFGLAVVALANEEYKMLQFMTAWDELMPLRLPPPQLMNWNAP
;
A
#
# COMPACT_ATOMS: atom_id res chain seq x y z
N MET A 1 13.67 -24.74 -0.15
CA MET A 1 12.42 -24.29 0.48
C MET A 1 11.38 -24.21 -0.62
N LYS A 2 10.27 -24.97 -0.55
CA LYS A 2 9.29 -25.11 -1.65
C LYS A 2 7.83 -24.89 -1.20
N SER A 3 7.58 -24.66 0.07
CA SER A 3 6.22 -24.47 0.62
C SER A 3 6.19 -23.51 1.81
N ILE A 4 4.99 -23.04 2.19
CA ILE A 4 4.78 -22.28 3.44
C ILE A 4 5.21 -23.14 4.64
N ALA A 5 4.95 -24.45 4.62
CA ALA A 5 5.34 -25.36 5.69
C ALA A 5 6.86 -25.42 5.88
N ASP A 6 7.62 -25.42 4.77
CA ASP A 6 9.08 -25.37 4.82
C ASP A 6 9.58 -24.06 5.43
N ILE A 7 8.95 -22.93 5.09
CA ILE A 7 9.28 -21.61 5.67
C ILE A 7 9.02 -21.62 7.18
N VAL A 8 7.86 -22.11 7.61
CA VAL A 8 7.50 -22.17 9.03
C VAL A 8 8.47 -23.05 9.81
N LYS A 9 8.84 -24.21 9.25
CA LYS A 9 9.83 -25.12 9.83
C LYS A 9 11.22 -24.47 9.88
N PHE A 10 11.65 -23.84 8.79
CA PHE A 10 12.93 -23.14 8.72
C PHE A 10 13.02 -22.05 9.78
N ASN A 11 11.99 -21.20 9.92
CA ASN A 11 11.96 -20.13 10.90
C ASN A 11 12.06 -20.67 12.33
N LYS A 12 11.38 -21.77 12.65
CA LYS A 12 11.47 -22.43 13.97
C LYS A 12 12.87 -22.98 14.25
N LEU A 13 13.48 -23.66 13.26
CA LEU A 13 14.83 -24.22 13.40
C LEU A 13 15.91 -23.14 13.49
N ASN A 14 15.66 -21.95 12.93
CA ASN A 14 16.59 -20.84 12.89
C ASN A 14 16.10 -19.64 13.71
N ALA A 15 15.38 -19.88 14.81
CA ALA A 15 14.66 -18.84 15.55
C ALA A 15 15.55 -17.65 15.98
N LYS A 16 16.82 -17.87 16.30
CA LYS A 16 17.77 -16.79 16.66
C LYS A 16 17.89 -15.71 15.56
N VAL A 17 17.75 -16.10 14.30
CA VAL A 17 17.90 -15.19 13.15
C VAL A 17 16.54 -14.89 12.51
N ALA A 18 15.67 -15.89 12.41
CA ALA A 18 14.40 -15.79 11.70
C ALA A 18 13.21 -15.34 12.58
N LEU A 19 13.33 -15.44 13.91
CA LEU A 19 12.31 -15.05 14.89
C LEU A 19 12.96 -14.37 16.11
N PRO A 20 13.71 -13.26 15.91
CA PRO A 20 14.40 -12.56 17.00
C PRO A 20 13.40 -12.03 18.04
N ALA A 21 13.85 -11.69 19.23
CA ALA A 21 12.97 -11.35 20.36
C ALA A 21 12.02 -10.18 20.03
N GLU A 22 12.52 -9.19 19.29
CA GLU A 22 11.78 -8.00 18.85
C GLU A 22 10.71 -8.33 17.80
N HIS A 23 10.90 -9.42 17.05
CA HIS A 23 10.06 -9.87 15.95
C HIS A 23 9.87 -11.39 15.96
N SER A 24 9.35 -11.91 17.07
CA SER A 24 9.27 -13.36 17.33
C SER A 24 8.12 -14.07 16.59
N GLY A 25 7.32 -13.34 15.83
CA GLY A 25 6.06 -13.81 15.26
C GLY A 25 6.17 -14.33 13.83
N GLN A 26 5.46 -15.42 13.56
CA GLN A 26 5.16 -15.91 12.21
C GLN A 26 3.71 -16.41 12.09
N GLN A 27 2.80 -15.82 12.86
CA GLN A 27 1.44 -16.29 13.04
C GLN A 27 0.65 -16.27 11.72
N LEU A 28 0.92 -15.33 10.81
CA LEU A 28 0.26 -15.30 9.49
C LEU A 28 0.63 -16.51 8.64
N LEU A 29 1.91 -16.91 8.62
CA LEU A 29 2.37 -18.11 7.90
C LEU A 29 1.80 -19.38 8.53
N ALA A 30 1.77 -19.45 9.87
CA ALA A 30 1.18 -20.58 10.58
C ALA A 30 -0.33 -20.69 10.31
N ARG A 31 -1.07 -19.58 10.36
CA ARG A 31 -2.51 -19.54 10.04
C ARG A 31 -2.80 -19.94 8.60
N ALA A 32 -1.93 -19.58 7.66
CA ALA A 32 -2.08 -20.00 6.26
C ALA A 32 -1.99 -21.52 6.08
N LEU A 33 -1.31 -22.25 6.98
CA LEU A 33 -1.28 -23.72 6.97
C LEU A 33 -2.55 -24.33 7.57
N GLU A 34 -3.26 -23.57 8.40
CA GLU A 34 -4.48 -24.00 9.10
C GLU A 34 -5.75 -23.57 8.38
N ASP A 35 -5.64 -22.81 7.29
CA ASP A 35 -6.78 -22.33 6.53
C ASP A 35 -7.56 -23.50 5.92
N LYS A 36 -8.88 -23.46 6.14
CA LYS A 36 -9.86 -24.45 5.66
C LYS A 36 -10.94 -23.80 4.80
N MET A 37 -10.73 -22.55 4.38
CA MET A 37 -11.64 -21.85 3.49
C MET A 37 -11.75 -22.62 2.17
N SER A 38 -12.98 -22.87 1.72
CA SER A 38 -13.20 -23.46 0.40
C SER A 38 -12.92 -22.42 -0.70
N GLU A 39 -12.61 -22.90 -1.90
CA GLU A 39 -12.34 -22.03 -3.05
C GLU A 39 -13.56 -21.15 -3.38
N GLU A 40 -14.77 -21.67 -3.22
CA GLU A 40 -16.01 -20.94 -3.46
C GLU A 40 -16.17 -19.78 -2.47
N LYS A 41 -15.93 -20.03 -1.18
CA LYS A 41 -16.02 -18.98 -0.14
C LYS A 41 -14.93 -17.93 -0.32
N TYR A 42 -13.74 -18.34 -0.74
CA TYR A 42 -12.66 -17.43 -1.08
C TYR A 42 -13.06 -16.53 -2.27
N ALA A 43 -13.54 -17.12 -3.37
CA ALA A 43 -13.96 -16.40 -4.56
C ALA A 43 -15.11 -15.43 -4.28
N GLU A 44 -16.10 -15.84 -3.48
CA GLU A 44 -17.18 -14.99 -3.00
C GLU A 44 -16.64 -13.79 -2.21
N GLY A 45 -15.75 -14.04 -1.24
CA GLY A 45 -15.13 -12.98 -0.44
C GLY A 45 -14.34 -11.98 -1.30
N VAL A 46 -13.58 -12.47 -2.27
CA VAL A 46 -12.84 -11.61 -3.22
C VAL A 46 -13.82 -10.77 -4.05
N SER A 47 -14.89 -11.37 -4.56
CA SER A 47 -15.91 -10.67 -5.35
C SER A 47 -16.58 -9.56 -4.54
N LEU A 48 -17.04 -9.87 -3.32
CA LEU A 48 -17.67 -8.91 -2.42
C LEU A 48 -16.76 -7.73 -2.09
N VAL A 49 -15.49 -7.99 -1.73
CA VAL A 49 -14.51 -6.95 -1.43
C VAL A 49 -14.24 -6.08 -2.66
N ARG A 50 -14.09 -6.70 -3.84
CA ARG A 50 -13.84 -6.00 -5.10
C ARG A 50 -15.02 -5.11 -5.46
N GLU A 51 -16.26 -5.62 -5.41
CA GLU A 51 -17.46 -4.87 -5.74
C GLU A 51 -17.69 -3.70 -4.77
N ALA A 52 -17.51 -3.95 -3.48
CA ALA A 52 -17.62 -2.92 -2.44
C ALA A 52 -16.63 -1.78 -2.66
N ALA A 53 -15.38 -2.09 -3.02
CA ALA A 53 -14.33 -1.10 -3.22
C ALA A 53 -14.42 -0.38 -4.58
N LYS A 54 -14.81 -1.11 -5.63
CA LYS A 54 -14.89 -0.62 -7.00
C LYS A 54 -16.21 0.13 -7.24
N THR A 55 -17.23 -0.59 -7.69
CA THR A 55 -18.53 -0.07 -8.12
C THR A 55 -19.20 0.78 -7.04
N ASN A 56 -19.20 0.30 -5.80
CA ASN A 56 -19.96 0.92 -4.70
C ASN A 56 -19.21 2.06 -3.99
N ARG A 57 -17.96 2.34 -4.37
CA ARG A 57 -17.13 3.38 -3.75
C ARG A 57 -16.40 4.22 -4.80
N ILE A 58 -15.28 3.77 -5.35
CA ILE A 58 -14.43 4.62 -6.20
C ILE A 58 -15.18 5.06 -7.47
N ASP A 59 -15.78 4.13 -8.21
CA ASP A 59 -16.49 4.43 -9.48
C ASP A 59 -17.65 5.39 -9.21
N LYS A 60 -18.46 5.07 -8.19
CA LYS A 60 -19.58 5.91 -7.77
C LYS A 60 -19.12 7.31 -7.43
N THR A 61 -18.02 7.46 -6.70
CA THR A 61 -17.50 8.76 -6.25
C THR A 61 -16.99 9.57 -7.45
N ILE A 62 -16.19 8.95 -8.31
CA ILE A 62 -15.66 9.60 -9.52
C ILE A 62 -16.80 10.07 -10.45
N HIS A 63 -17.77 9.20 -10.75
CA HIS A 63 -18.88 9.55 -11.63
C HIS A 63 -19.86 10.55 -11.00
N GLN A 64 -20.18 10.41 -9.72
CA GLN A 64 -21.12 11.31 -9.03
C GLN A 64 -20.62 12.75 -8.99
N PHE A 65 -19.31 12.95 -8.84
CA PHE A 65 -18.71 14.26 -8.70
C PHE A 65 -17.94 14.72 -9.95
N GLY A 66 -17.91 13.92 -11.03
CA GLY A 66 -17.19 14.25 -12.27
C GLY A 66 -15.68 14.43 -12.06
N LEU A 67 -15.05 13.55 -11.28
CA LEU A 67 -13.64 13.66 -10.89
C LEU A 67 -12.73 12.87 -11.84
N ASP A 68 -11.51 13.35 -12.06
CA ASP A 68 -10.47 12.59 -12.76
C ASP A 68 -9.64 11.70 -11.83
N VAL A 69 -9.44 12.14 -10.59
CA VAL A 69 -8.69 11.41 -9.55
C VAL A 69 -9.29 11.66 -8.17
N ILE A 70 -9.06 10.73 -7.24
CA ILE A 70 -9.31 10.91 -5.81
C ILE A 70 -7.97 11.06 -5.09
N VAL A 71 -7.83 12.11 -4.28
CA VAL A 71 -6.62 12.39 -3.50
C VAL A 71 -6.90 12.34 -2.01
N GLY A 72 -5.99 11.76 -1.23
CA GLY A 72 -6.05 11.81 0.23
C GLY A 72 -4.81 11.24 0.92
N PRO A 73 -4.77 11.19 2.26
CA PRO A 73 -3.58 10.75 2.99
C PRO A 73 -3.14 9.33 2.60
N MET A 74 -1.85 9.15 2.28
CA MET A 74 -1.28 7.85 1.88
C MET A 74 -1.29 6.82 3.03
N ASP A 75 -1.21 7.28 4.28
CA ASP A 75 -1.36 6.46 5.48
C ASP A 75 -2.84 6.27 5.90
N GLY A 76 -3.78 6.82 5.13
CA GLY A 76 -5.21 6.62 5.28
C GLY A 76 -5.71 5.32 4.65
N ARG A 77 -7.05 5.19 4.57
CA ARG A 77 -7.71 3.98 4.02
C ARG A 77 -7.82 3.98 2.49
N ILE A 78 -7.65 5.12 1.83
CA ILE A 78 -7.84 5.27 0.38
C ILE A 78 -6.98 4.28 -0.42
N PRO A 79 -5.66 4.10 -0.16
CA PRO A 79 -4.85 3.14 -0.89
C PRO A 79 -5.31 1.69 -0.71
N THR A 80 -5.76 1.32 0.49
CA THR A 80 -6.30 -0.03 0.75
C THR A 80 -7.57 -0.28 -0.05
N ILE A 81 -8.47 0.71 -0.12
CA ILE A 81 -9.71 0.61 -0.90
C ILE A 81 -9.37 0.53 -2.39
N ALA A 82 -8.45 1.35 -2.90
CA ALA A 82 -8.02 1.30 -4.29
C ALA A 82 -7.35 -0.03 -4.66
N ALA A 83 -6.48 -0.58 -3.79
CA ALA A 83 -5.89 -1.90 -3.98
C ALA A 83 -6.96 -3.01 -4.00
N ALA A 84 -7.94 -2.93 -3.11
CA ALA A 84 -9.09 -3.83 -3.07
C ALA A 84 -9.96 -3.71 -4.33
N ALA A 85 -10.08 -2.52 -4.93
CA ALA A 85 -10.76 -2.28 -6.20
C ALA A 85 -9.94 -2.74 -7.42
N GLY A 86 -8.61 -2.82 -7.30
CA GLY A 86 -7.69 -3.17 -8.38
C GLY A 86 -7.32 -1.96 -9.23
N TYR A 87 -7.30 -0.78 -8.62
CA TYR A 87 -7.07 0.49 -9.28
C TYR A 87 -5.67 1.05 -9.01
N PRO A 88 -5.12 1.82 -9.96
CA PRO A 88 -3.80 2.41 -9.81
C PRO A 88 -3.78 3.41 -8.64
N VAL A 89 -2.68 3.36 -7.89
CA VAL A 89 -2.40 4.28 -6.78
C VAL A 89 -1.01 4.85 -6.96
N GLY A 90 -0.94 6.17 -7.11
CA GLY A 90 0.29 6.95 -7.08
C GLY A 90 0.46 7.58 -5.71
N THR A 91 1.68 8.01 -5.39
CA THR A 91 1.94 8.79 -4.17
C THR A 91 2.79 10.00 -4.52
N VAL A 92 2.39 11.15 -3.99
CA VAL A 92 3.12 12.42 -4.13
C VAL A 92 3.59 12.91 -2.76
N PRO A 93 4.79 13.49 -2.63
CA PRO A 93 5.29 13.99 -1.36
C PRO A 93 4.50 15.23 -0.94
N LEU A 94 4.11 15.30 0.34
CA LEU A 94 3.42 16.47 0.91
C LEU A 94 4.28 17.19 1.95
N GLY A 95 5.03 16.45 2.76
CA GLY A 95 5.88 17.07 3.78
C GLY A 95 6.53 16.08 4.73
N TYR A 96 6.96 16.60 5.87
CA TYR A 96 7.67 15.86 6.91
C TYR A 96 7.03 16.11 8.27
N SER A 97 6.87 15.05 9.06
CA SER A 97 6.37 15.16 10.42
C SER A 97 7.33 15.99 11.26
N GLN A 98 6.82 16.98 11.98
CA GLN A 98 7.65 17.81 12.87
C GLN A 98 8.17 17.05 14.09
N THR A 99 7.54 15.91 14.44
CA THR A 99 7.91 15.14 15.64
C THR A 99 9.12 14.24 15.43
N ASN A 100 9.35 13.77 14.21
CA ASN A 100 10.40 12.79 13.92
C ASN A 100 11.03 12.91 12.53
N GLY A 101 10.67 13.93 11.74
CA GLY A 101 11.18 14.15 10.40
C GLY A 101 10.73 13.10 9.38
N ARG A 102 9.77 12.22 9.70
CA ARG A 102 9.29 11.19 8.77
C ARG A 102 8.54 11.83 7.60
N PRO A 103 8.86 11.52 6.33
CA PRO A 103 8.11 12.00 5.19
C PRO A 103 6.69 11.42 5.17
N PHE A 104 5.71 12.23 4.76
CA PHE A 104 4.35 11.81 4.47
C PHE A 104 3.88 12.42 3.14
N GLY A 105 2.87 11.80 2.55
CA GLY A 105 2.41 12.12 1.20
C GLY A 105 0.92 11.88 1.01
N LEU A 106 0.48 12.19 -0.19
CA LEU A 106 -0.89 11.98 -0.63
C LEU A 106 -0.93 10.83 -1.63
N ALA A 107 -1.88 9.92 -1.43
CA ALA A 107 -2.28 8.96 -2.42
C ALA A 107 -3.12 9.64 -3.50
N VAL A 108 -2.87 9.29 -4.76
CA VAL A 108 -3.62 9.74 -5.94
C VAL A 108 -4.17 8.48 -6.61
N VAL A 109 -5.48 8.40 -6.74
CA VAL A 109 -6.18 7.22 -7.27
C VAL A 109 -6.95 7.59 -8.52
N ALA A 110 -6.71 6.86 -9.62
CA ALA A 110 -7.50 6.92 -10.85
C ALA A 110 -8.29 5.63 -11.04
N LEU A 111 -9.19 5.61 -12.03
CA LEU A 111 -9.87 4.37 -12.44
C LEU A 111 -8.90 3.41 -13.15
N ALA A 112 -9.32 2.15 -13.29
CA ALA A 112 -8.58 1.16 -14.07
C ALA A 112 -8.37 1.64 -15.51
N ASN A 113 -7.14 1.48 -16.01
CA ASN A 113 -6.72 1.91 -17.35
C ASN A 113 -6.74 3.45 -17.56
N GLU A 114 -6.86 4.22 -16.48
CA GLU A 114 -6.77 5.69 -16.50
C GLU A 114 -5.52 6.20 -15.76
N GLU A 115 -4.45 5.40 -15.74
CA GLU A 115 -3.16 5.76 -15.12
C GLU A 115 -2.62 7.10 -15.65
N TYR A 116 -2.92 7.45 -16.90
CA TYR A 116 -2.51 8.71 -17.49
C TYR A 116 -3.05 9.94 -16.73
N LYS A 117 -4.28 9.90 -16.21
CA LYS A 117 -4.85 11.01 -15.40
C LYS A 117 -4.11 11.17 -14.08
N MET A 118 -3.80 10.05 -13.44
CA MET A 118 -3.00 10.01 -12.23
C MET A 118 -1.59 10.57 -12.49
N LEU A 119 -0.93 10.12 -13.57
CA LEU A 119 0.40 10.62 -13.93
C LEU A 119 0.39 12.11 -14.26
N GLN A 120 -0.62 12.60 -14.99
CA GLN A 120 -0.79 14.04 -15.25
C GLN A 120 -0.90 14.85 -13.95
N PHE A 121 -1.70 14.39 -12.98
CA PHE A 121 -1.78 15.02 -11.67
C PHE A 121 -0.41 15.01 -10.97
N MET A 122 0.30 13.88 -10.98
CA MET A 122 1.60 13.74 -10.33
C MET A 122 2.68 14.63 -10.96
N THR A 123 2.68 14.77 -12.29
CA THR A 123 3.57 15.69 -13.00
C THR A 123 3.28 17.13 -12.62
N ALA A 124 2.01 17.55 -12.63
CA ALA A 124 1.63 18.89 -12.20
C ALA A 124 2.00 19.15 -10.73
N TRP A 125 1.88 18.14 -9.86
CA TRP A 125 2.31 18.24 -8.47
C TRP A 125 3.82 18.49 -8.35
N ASP A 126 4.64 17.74 -9.09
CA ASP A 126 6.10 17.89 -9.07
C ASP A 126 6.56 19.24 -9.60
N GLU A 127 5.87 19.80 -10.59
CA GLU A 127 6.16 21.14 -11.14
C GLU A 127 5.77 22.28 -10.19
N LEU A 128 4.71 22.10 -9.39
CA LEU A 128 4.14 23.16 -8.54
C LEU A 128 4.64 23.12 -7.09
N MET A 129 5.08 21.96 -6.61
CA MET A 129 5.45 21.76 -5.22
C MET A 129 6.97 21.84 -5.01
N PRO A 130 7.43 22.27 -3.82
CA PRO A 130 8.86 22.25 -3.52
C PRO A 130 9.46 20.85 -3.66
N LEU A 131 10.70 20.80 -4.18
CA LEU A 131 11.44 19.56 -4.31
C LEU A 131 11.53 18.81 -2.98
N ARG A 132 11.32 17.49 -3.04
CA ARG A 132 11.46 16.60 -1.89
C ARG A 132 12.89 16.68 -1.34
N LEU A 133 13.03 16.98 -0.06
CA LEU A 133 14.32 16.97 0.62
C LEU A 133 14.83 15.53 0.83
N PRO A 134 16.13 15.28 0.63
CA PRO A 134 16.74 14.02 1.04
C PRO A 134 16.58 13.83 2.56
N PRO A 135 16.52 12.57 3.05
CA PRO A 135 16.67 12.31 4.47
C PRO A 135 17.93 13.02 5.01
N PRO A 136 17.88 13.69 6.18
CA PRO A 136 19.04 14.41 6.73
C PRO A 136 20.30 13.54 6.86
N GLN A 137 20.13 12.24 7.12
CA GLN A 137 21.21 11.25 7.20
C GLN A 137 21.97 11.06 5.87
N LEU A 138 21.36 11.44 4.75
CA LEU A 138 21.93 11.36 3.40
C LEU A 138 22.40 12.72 2.86
N MET A 139 22.18 13.81 3.60
CA MET A 139 22.58 15.17 3.19
C MET A 139 24.10 15.41 3.33
N ASN A 140 24.81 14.56 4.08
CA ASN A 140 26.26 14.63 4.31
C ASN A 140 27.02 13.54 3.53
N TRP A 141 26.83 13.44 2.22
CA TRP A 141 27.56 12.46 1.39
C TRP A 141 29.11 12.66 1.42
N ASN A 142 29.59 13.83 1.85
CA ASN A 142 31.01 14.18 1.97
C ASN A 142 31.49 14.41 3.42
N ALA A 143 30.78 13.92 4.45
CA ALA A 143 31.35 13.89 5.79
C ALA A 143 32.38 12.74 5.88
N PRO A 144 33.60 12.99 6.40
CA PRO A 144 34.69 12.00 6.42
C PRO A 144 34.37 10.75 7.23
#